data_AF-A0A0C3NX52-F1
#
_entry.id   AF-A0A0C3NX52-F1
#
_cell.length_a   1.000
_cell.length_b   1.000
_cell.length_c   1.000
_cell.angle_alpha   90.00
_cell.angle_beta   90.00
_cell.angle_gamma   90.00
#
_symmetry.space_group_name_H-M   'P 1'
#
loop_
_entity.id
_entity.type
_entity.pdbx_description
1 polymer ?
#
loop_
_entity_poly.entity_id
_entity_poly.type
_entity_poly.pdbx_seq_one_letter_code
_entity_poly.pdbx_strand_id
1 'polypeptide(L)'
;MADDIAEVTSRQTSTEKKVDKTVRWMADQYAALVSRQTLLEQKLDSAIRAINALWLEVVALAAGRLPPPDDPTSGLIAPPPPSEDGNDAMEGSQHCGDDEMGGLEDDPAVGSMVTQEA
;
A
#
# COMPACT_ATOMS: atom_id res chain seq x y z
N MET A 1 9.16 -48.58 -55.00
CA MET A 1 9.49 -49.24 -53.72
C MET A 1 10.45 -48.42 -52.88
N ALA A 2 11.71 -48.19 -53.28
CA ALA A 2 12.65 -47.41 -52.48
C ALA A 2 12.23 -45.93 -52.31
N ASP A 3 11.71 -45.33 -53.37
CA ASP A 3 11.23 -43.93 -53.39
C ASP A 3 9.99 -43.74 -52.48
N ASP A 4 9.04 -44.68 -52.55
CA ASP A 4 7.84 -44.67 -51.69
C ASP A 4 8.18 -44.78 -50.19
N ILE A 5 9.18 -45.59 -49.84
CA ILE A 5 9.65 -45.74 -48.45
C ILE A 5 10.29 -44.43 -47.96
N ALA A 6 11.09 -43.76 -48.81
CA ALA A 6 11.69 -42.48 -48.49
C ALA A 6 10.64 -41.39 -48.29
N GLU A 7 9.62 -41.35 -49.15
CA GLU A 7 8.51 -40.40 -49.04
C GLU A 7 7.70 -40.60 -47.75
N VAL A 8 7.34 -41.83 -47.42
CA VAL A 8 6.60 -42.15 -46.18
C VAL A 8 7.42 -41.75 -44.95
N THR A 9 8.71 -42.08 -44.93
CA THR A 9 9.61 -41.72 -43.81
C THR A 9 9.75 -40.20 -43.67
N SER A 10 9.84 -39.47 -44.78
CA SER A 10 9.88 -38.01 -44.78
C SER A 10 8.58 -37.41 -44.21
N ARG A 11 7.41 -37.91 -44.65
CA ARG A 11 6.11 -37.47 -44.13
C ARG A 11 5.93 -37.79 -42.65
N GLN A 12 6.40 -38.96 -42.20
CA GLN A 12 6.33 -39.37 -40.80
C GLN A 12 7.18 -38.47 -39.91
N THR A 13 8.45 -38.24 -40.26
CA THR A 13 9.35 -37.36 -39.51
C THR A 13 8.88 -35.91 -39.50
N SER A 14 8.27 -35.42 -40.59
CA SER A 14 7.64 -34.10 -40.65
C SER A 14 6.44 -33.99 -39.71
N THR A 15 5.58 -35.02 -39.70
CA THR A 15 4.41 -35.10 -38.79
C THR A 15 4.86 -35.12 -37.33
N GLU A 16 5.85 -35.94 -36.99
CA GLU A 16 6.41 -36.03 -35.64
C GLU A 16 6.94 -34.68 -35.13
N LYS A 17 7.75 -33.98 -35.95
CA LYS A 17 8.25 -32.63 -35.62
C LYS A 17 7.12 -31.63 -35.38
N LYS A 18 6.03 -31.72 -36.15
CA LYS A 18 4.87 -30.85 -35.97
C LYS A 18 4.16 -31.16 -34.66
N VAL A 19 3.97 -32.43 -34.34
CA VAL A 19 3.37 -32.87 -33.07
C VAL A 19 4.21 -32.39 -31.89
N ASP A 20 5.53 -32.61 -31.92
CA ASP A 20 6.45 -32.16 -30.86
C ASP A 20 6.38 -30.66 -30.61
N LYS A 21 6.33 -29.87 -31.69
CA LYS A 21 6.20 -28.42 -31.59
C LYS A 21 4.87 -28.02 -30.93
N THR A 22 3.77 -28.67 -31.32
CA THR A 22 2.45 -28.41 -30.73
C THR A 22 2.39 -28.83 -29.27
N VAL A 23 2.94 -29.99 -28.91
CA VAL A 23 3.00 -30.47 -27.52
C VAL A 23 3.81 -29.52 -26.65
N ARG A 24 4.99 -29.08 -27.12
CA ARG A 24 5.82 -28.12 -26.39
C ARG A 24 5.08 -26.79 -26.19
N TRP A 25 4.46 -26.27 -27.25
CA TRP A 25 3.67 -25.04 -27.16
C TRP A 25 2.53 -25.17 -26.13
N MET A 26 1.78 -26.28 -26.14
CA MET A 26 0.72 -26.51 -25.15
C MET A 26 1.27 -26.61 -23.72
N ALA A 27 2.42 -27.26 -23.53
CA ALA A 27 3.08 -27.34 -22.23
C ALA A 27 3.47 -25.94 -21.71
N ASP A 28 4.01 -25.08 -22.58
CA ASP A 28 4.36 -23.70 -22.23
C ASP A 28 3.12 -22.88 -21.85
N GLN A 29 2.01 -23.02 -22.61
CA GLN A 29 0.75 -22.36 -22.28
C GLN A 29 0.18 -22.84 -20.95
N TYR A 30 0.24 -24.13 -20.67
CA TYR A 30 -0.21 -24.71 -19.41
C TYR A 30 0.62 -24.20 -18.23
N ALA A 31 1.96 -24.16 -18.37
CA ALA A 31 2.84 -23.61 -17.35
C ALA A 31 2.56 -22.13 -17.05
N ALA A 32 2.30 -21.33 -18.09
CA ALA A 32 1.90 -19.92 -17.93
C ALA A 32 0.56 -19.78 -17.21
N LEU A 33 -0.43 -20.63 -17.55
CA LEU A 33 -1.73 -20.64 -16.89
C LEU A 33 -1.62 -21.00 -15.40
N VAL A 34 -0.88 -22.06 -15.08
CA VAL A 34 -0.63 -22.47 -13.68
C VAL A 34 0.05 -21.35 -12.91
N SER A 35 1.07 -20.71 -13.49
CA SER A 35 1.78 -19.59 -12.84
C SER A 35 0.83 -18.43 -12.52
N ARG A 36 -0.07 -18.09 -13.46
CA ARG A 36 -1.07 -17.05 -13.26
C ARG A 36 -2.09 -17.44 -12.20
N GLN A 37 -2.52 -18.70 -12.17
CA GLN A 37 -3.45 -19.21 -11.17
C GLN A 37 -2.85 -19.10 -9.76
N THR A 38 -1.61 -19.57 -9.55
CA THR A 38 -0.92 -19.47 -8.26
C THR A 38 -0.82 -18.02 -7.78
N LEU A 39 -0.48 -17.09 -8.68
CA LEU A 39 -0.40 -15.67 -8.33
C LEU A 39 -1.78 -15.10 -7.89
N LEU A 40 -2.86 -15.52 -8.56
CA LEU A 40 -4.21 -15.09 -8.20
C LEU A 40 -4.65 -15.68 -6.86
N GLU A 41 -4.34 -16.94 -6.59
CA GLU A 41 -4.62 -17.59 -5.30
C GLU A 41 -3.90 -16.86 -4.15
N GLN A 42 -2.63 -16.50 -4.33
CA GLN A 42 -1.88 -15.70 -3.34
C GLN A 42 -2.50 -14.32 -3.10
N LYS A 43 -2.93 -13.64 -4.17
CA LYS A 43 -3.60 -12.34 -4.06
C LYS A 43 -4.94 -12.45 -3.34
N LEU A 44 -5.71 -13.49 -3.64
CA LEU A 44 -6.99 -13.76 -2.99
C LEU A 44 -6.80 -14.02 -1.49
N ASP A 45 -5.85 -14.90 -1.13
CA ASP A 45 -5.51 -15.19 0.26
C ASP A 45 -5.08 -13.91 1.00
N SER A 46 -4.25 -13.07 0.37
CA SER A 46 -3.87 -11.78 0.93
C SER A 46 -5.06 -10.83 1.14
N ALA A 47 -5.99 -10.76 0.17
CA ALA A 47 -7.16 -9.93 0.28
C ALA A 47 -8.09 -10.40 1.41
N ILE A 48 -8.28 -11.72 1.55
CA ILE A 48 -9.07 -12.32 2.64
C ILE A 48 -8.46 -11.95 4.00
N ARG A 49 -7.12 -12.07 4.15
CA ARG A 49 -6.44 -11.66 5.38
C ARG A 49 -6.66 -10.18 5.71
N ALA A 50 -6.54 -9.30 4.71
CA ALA A 50 -6.75 -7.86 4.91
C ALA A 50 -8.19 -7.54 5.33
N ILE A 51 -9.18 -8.18 4.70
CA ILE A 51 -10.60 -8.03 5.06
C ILE A 51 -10.84 -8.50 6.50
N ASN A 52 -10.28 -9.64 6.89
CA ASN A 52 -10.42 -10.15 8.25
C ASN A 52 -9.78 -9.22 9.28
N ALA A 53 -8.61 -8.65 8.99
CA ALA A 53 -7.95 -7.67 9.87
C ALA A 53 -8.83 -6.43 10.06
N LEU A 54 -9.34 -5.85 8.97
CA LEU A 54 -10.23 -4.69 9.03
C LEU A 54 -11.53 -5.00 9.78
N TRP A 55 -12.11 -6.19 9.58
CA TRP A 55 -13.29 -6.60 10.32
C TRP A 55 -13.03 -6.69 11.82
N LEU A 56 -11.89 -7.25 12.22
CA LEU A 56 -11.48 -7.29 13.63
C LEU A 56 -11.26 -5.89 14.22
N GLU A 57 -10.65 -4.98 13.47
CA GLU A 57 -10.51 -3.58 13.88
C GLU A 57 -11.88 -2.92 14.11
N VAL A 58 -12.80 -3.04 13.15
CA VAL A 58 -14.17 -2.49 13.26
C VAL A 58 -14.90 -3.07 14.48
N VAL A 59 -14.78 -4.37 14.73
CA VAL A 59 -15.36 -5.03 15.92
C VAL A 59 -14.74 -4.50 17.21
N ALA A 60 -13.41 -4.30 17.25
CA ALA A 60 -12.72 -3.75 18.41
C ALA A 60 -13.15 -2.31 18.71
N LEU A 61 -13.26 -1.46 17.67
CA LEU A 61 -13.80 -0.11 17.78
C LEU A 61 -15.23 -0.12 18.33
N ALA A 62 -16.10 -0.96 17.78
CA ALA A 62 -17.49 -1.10 18.23
C ALA A 62 -17.59 -1.59 19.69
N ALA A 63 -16.65 -2.42 20.13
CA ALA A 63 -16.56 -2.90 21.51
C ALA A 63 -15.93 -1.88 22.48
N GLY A 64 -15.57 -0.67 22.03
CA GLY A 64 -14.90 0.34 22.83
C GLY A 64 -13.47 -0.05 23.23
N ARG A 65 -12.88 -1.04 22.55
CA ARG A 65 -11.50 -1.48 22.74
C ARG A 65 -10.64 -0.89 21.63
N LEU A 66 -10.38 0.40 21.72
CA LEU A 66 -9.37 1.03 20.85
C LEU A 66 -8.00 0.40 21.14
N PRO A 67 -7.21 0.02 20.12
CA PRO A 67 -5.77 -0.05 20.32
C PRO A 67 -5.30 1.34 20.78
N PRO A 68 -4.32 1.44 21.70
CA PRO A 68 -3.78 2.74 22.07
C PRO A 68 -3.43 3.49 20.79
N PRO A 69 -3.86 4.76 20.62
CA PRO A 69 -3.22 5.58 19.62
C PRO A 69 -1.72 5.51 19.92
N ASP A 70 -0.91 5.24 18.92
CA ASP A 70 0.52 5.54 18.97
C ASP A 70 0.60 7.06 19.15
N ASP A 71 0.46 7.51 20.40
CA ASP A 71 0.27 8.90 20.75
C ASP A 71 1.66 9.57 20.79
N PRO A 72 2.00 10.44 19.82
CA PRO A 72 3.22 11.23 19.89
C PRO A 72 3.22 12.23 21.05
N THR A 73 2.10 12.36 21.79
CA THR A 73 1.92 13.28 22.92
C THR A 73 2.40 12.72 24.27
N SER A 74 3.04 11.55 24.32
CA SER A 74 3.69 11.04 25.54
C SER A 74 4.85 11.92 26.06
N GLY A 75 5.23 12.98 25.34
CA GLY A 75 6.24 13.95 25.75
C GLY A 75 5.73 15.13 26.59
N LEU A 76 4.42 15.34 26.73
CA LEU A 76 3.87 16.47 27.50
C LEU A 76 3.46 16.03 28.91
N ILE A 77 4.43 15.51 29.67
CA ILE A 77 4.25 15.44 31.12
C ILE A 77 4.32 16.88 31.63
N ALA A 78 3.17 17.42 32.06
CA ALA A 78 3.12 18.72 32.71
C ALA A 78 4.10 18.73 33.90
N PRO A 79 5.00 19.73 34.02
CA PRO A 79 5.90 19.81 35.15
C PRO A 79 5.10 19.85 36.47
N PRO A 80 5.61 19.24 37.55
CA PRO A 80 4.91 19.22 38.82
C PRO A 80 4.63 20.65 39.30
N PRO A 81 3.48 20.90 39.94
CA PRO A 81 3.15 22.24 40.43
C PRO A 81 4.21 22.68 41.45
N PRO A 82 4.55 23.97 41.49
CA PRO A 82 5.44 24.51 42.52
C PRO A 82 4.79 24.28 43.88
N SER A 83 5.54 23.68 44.80
CA SER A 83 5.10 23.48 46.17
C SER A 83 4.82 24.85 46.80
N GLU A 84 3.58 25.03 47.27
CA GLU A 84 3.17 26.12 48.16
C GLU A 84 3.94 26.01 49.47
N ASP A 85 5.16 26.54 49.50
CA ASP A 85 5.78 26.97 50.74
C ASP A 85 5.70 28.49 50.76
N GLY A 86 4.81 28.98 51.61
CA GLY A 86 4.31 30.34 51.59
C GLY A 86 5.37 31.38 51.92
N ASN A 87 5.28 32.50 51.21
CA ASN A 87 5.30 33.81 51.85
C ASN A 87 4.73 34.88 50.91
N ASP A 88 3.68 35.53 51.39
CA ASP A 88 3.19 36.78 50.87
C ASP A 88 4.30 37.84 50.93
N ALA A 89 4.66 38.44 49.79
CA ALA A 89 5.30 39.75 49.78
C ALA A 89 5.18 40.46 48.43
N MET A 90 4.29 41.46 48.43
CA MET A 90 4.43 42.77 47.78
C MET A 90 4.21 42.87 46.27
N GLU A 91 2.99 43.26 45.92
CA GLU A 91 2.64 44.51 45.24
C GLU A 91 3.72 45.17 44.35
N GLY A 92 3.45 45.22 43.03
CA GLY A 92 4.31 45.91 42.08
C GLY A 92 3.71 46.03 40.67
N SER A 93 2.86 47.04 40.49
CA SER A 93 2.71 47.90 39.31
C SER A 93 2.54 47.31 37.89
N GLN A 94 1.32 47.54 37.37
CA GLN A 94 0.98 48.04 36.02
C GLN A 94 2.11 48.19 34.99
N HIS A 95 1.93 47.62 33.78
CA HIS A 95 2.09 48.39 32.55
C HIS A 95 1.37 47.77 31.35
N CYS A 96 0.80 48.65 30.53
CA CYS A 96 0.04 48.43 29.31
C CYS A 96 0.90 47.91 28.15
N GLY A 97 0.25 47.35 27.14
CA GLY A 97 0.86 47.04 25.85
C GLY A 97 -0.16 46.43 24.91
N ASP A 98 -1.06 47.27 24.40
CA ASP A 98 -1.78 46.99 23.16
C ASP A 98 -0.75 46.93 22.03
N ASP A 99 -0.74 45.86 21.24
CA ASP A 99 -0.19 45.87 19.89
C ASP A 99 -1.03 44.94 19.00
N GLU A 100 -1.93 45.60 18.29
CA GLU A 100 -2.66 45.11 17.13
C GLU A 100 -1.72 45.12 15.90
N MET A 101 -2.05 44.32 14.88
CA MET A 101 -1.65 44.44 13.45
C MET A 101 -0.68 43.40 12.87
N GLY A 102 -1.16 42.75 11.79
CA GLY A 102 -0.40 42.07 10.74
C GLY A 102 -1.01 40.71 10.40
N GLY A 103 -1.79 40.48 9.34
CA GLY A 103 -1.81 41.11 8.01
C GLY A 103 -1.02 40.25 7.01
N LEU A 104 -1.66 39.89 5.89
CA LEU A 104 -1.14 39.24 4.66
C LEU A 104 -1.12 37.69 4.73
N GLU A 105 -2.07 36.95 4.13
CA GLU A 105 -2.22 36.69 2.68
C GLU A 105 -0.88 36.39 2.00
N ASP A 106 -0.67 35.14 1.55
CA ASP A 106 0.01 34.81 0.29
C ASP A 106 0.00 33.28 0.04
N ASP A 107 -0.86 32.86 -0.89
CA ASP A 107 -0.77 31.64 -1.71
C ASP A 107 0.35 31.84 -2.74
N PRO A 108 1.30 30.90 -2.88
CA PRO A 108 1.48 30.34 -4.22
C PRO A 108 2.06 28.91 -4.26
N ALA A 109 1.40 28.00 -4.97
CA ALA A 109 2.09 26.94 -5.74
C ALA A 109 1.20 26.53 -6.93
N VAL A 110 1.20 27.30 -8.02
CA VAL A 110 2.07 27.11 -9.21
C VAL A 110 2.30 25.64 -9.57
N GLY A 111 1.65 25.21 -10.65
CA GLY A 111 2.33 24.47 -11.71
C GLY A 111 2.17 22.95 -11.73
N SER A 112 1.26 22.46 -12.56
CA SER A 112 1.65 21.52 -13.63
C SER A 112 0.51 21.32 -14.63
N MET A 113 0.65 21.98 -15.77
CA MET A 113 0.13 21.48 -17.03
C MET A 113 0.82 20.14 -17.33
N VAL A 114 0.05 19.10 -17.61
CA VAL A 114 0.52 18.02 -18.48
C VAL A 114 -0.54 17.79 -19.55
N THR A 115 -0.18 18.24 -20.74
CA THR A 115 -0.74 17.83 -22.03
C THR A 115 -0.28 16.41 -22.33
N GLN A 116 -1.18 15.53 -22.76
CA GLN A 116 -1.04 14.89 -24.08
C GLN A 116 -2.24 14.01 -24.41
N GLU A 117 -2.76 14.30 -25.61
CA GLU A 117 -3.72 13.54 -26.39
C GLU A 117 -3.22 12.13 -26.71
N ALA A 118 -4.18 11.22 -26.89
CA ALA A 118 -4.10 10.10 -27.81
C ALA A 118 -5.48 9.96 -28.48
#